data_AF-A0A8B9M4Z7-F1
#
_entry.id   AF-A0A8B9M4Z7-F1
#
_cell.length_a   1.000
_cell.length_b   1.000
_cell.length_c   1.000
_cell.angle_alpha   90.00
_cell.angle_beta   90.00
_cell.angle_gamma   90.00
#
_symmetry.space_group_name_H-M   'P 1'
#
loop_
_entity.id
_entity.type
_entity.pdbx_description
1 polymer ?
#
loop_
_entity_poly.entity_id
_entity_poly.type
_entity_poly.pdbx_seq_one_letter_code
_entity_poly.pdbx_strand_id
1 'polypeptide(L)'
;MAAVAVAAARGGLRGALVAQQQRWSSGSGADQLGELGKGAGKGGGGGGAIREAGGAFGKKQAAEEERYFREKEREQLAALRKHHEEEIHHHQKEIERLQKEIERHKYKIKKLKDDD
;
A
#
# COMPACT_ATOMS: atom_id res chain seq x y z
N MET A 1 3.25 61.87 -3.27
CA MET A 1 4.02 62.37 -2.11
C MET A 1 3.99 61.30 -1.03
N ALA A 2 5.17 60.93 -0.52
CA ALA A 2 5.49 59.96 0.53
C ALA A 2 5.30 58.47 0.18
N ALA A 3 6.21 57.55 0.47
CA ALA A 3 7.64 57.62 0.79
C ALA A 3 8.17 56.19 0.57
N VAL A 4 9.33 56.08 -0.08
CA VAL A 4 10.11 54.84 -0.16
C VAL A 4 10.75 54.60 1.21
N ALA A 5 10.60 53.40 1.77
CA ALA A 5 11.49 52.90 2.81
C ALA A 5 11.78 51.42 2.55
N VAL A 6 12.97 51.18 2.00
CA VAL A 6 13.61 49.87 1.91
C VAL A 6 14.13 49.50 3.29
N ALA A 7 13.78 48.32 3.78
CA ALA A 7 14.56 47.61 4.79
C ALA A 7 14.44 46.11 4.57
N ALA A 8 15.43 45.56 3.85
CA ALA A 8 15.69 44.14 3.82
C ALA A 8 16.41 43.75 5.12
N ALA A 9 15.83 42.84 5.89
CA ALA A 9 16.55 42.08 6.91
C ALA A 9 16.24 40.61 6.72
N ARG A 10 17.27 39.89 6.25
CA ARG A 10 17.32 38.44 6.08
C ARG A 10 17.37 37.78 7.46
N GLY A 11 16.71 36.63 7.62
CA GLY A 11 16.95 35.72 8.76
C GLY A 11 15.71 34.91 9.11
N GLY A 12 15.64 33.66 8.64
CA GLY A 12 14.62 32.72 9.10
C GLY A 12 14.94 32.19 10.50
N LEU A 13 13.94 31.61 11.16
CA LEU A 13 14.08 30.43 12.02
C LEU A 13 12.68 29.84 12.27
N ARG A 14 12.58 28.56 11.95
CA ARG A 14 11.43 27.67 12.13
C ARG A 14 11.05 27.56 13.61
N GLY A 15 9.75 27.54 13.92
CA GLY A 15 9.27 26.95 15.18
C GLY A 15 8.16 27.75 15.88
N ALA A 16 6.92 27.65 15.39
CA ALA A 16 5.74 28.10 16.14
C ALA A 16 4.44 27.41 15.67
N LEU A 17 4.45 26.08 15.53
CA LEU A 17 3.22 25.34 15.18
C LEU A 17 3.18 23.91 15.75
N VAL A 18 3.55 23.74 17.02
CA VAL A 18 3.35 22.47 17.76
C VAL A 18 2.79 22.77 19.15
N ALA A 19 1.61 23.39 19.20
CA ALA A 19 0.89 23.59 20.47
C ALA A 19 -0.62 23.68 20.28
N GLN A 20 -1.22 22.78 19.48
CA GLN A 20 -2.68 22.61 19.47
C GLN A 20 -3.10 21.22 18.97
N GLN A 21 -2.56 20.15 19.58
CA GLN A 21 -3.11 18.80 19.36
C GLN A 21 -3.03 17.95 20.62
N GLN A 22 -3.53 18.51 21.73
CA GLN A 22 -3.85 17.78 22.96
C GLN A 22 -5.32 18.02 23.29
N ARG A 23 -6.21 17.44 22.48
CA ARG A 23 -7.57 17.14 22.89
C ARG A 23 -7.76 15.63 22.76
N TRP A 24 -7.32 14.96 23.80
CA TRP A 24 -7.64 13.56 24.07
C TRP A 24 -9.14 13.42 24.29
N SER A 25 -9.82 12.72 23.38
CA SER A 25 -11.00 11.92 23.69
C SER A 25 -10.59 10.53 23.21
N SER A 26 -10.06 9.63 24.05
CA SER A 26 -10.80 8.89 25.09
C SER A 26 -12.19 8.54 24.57
N GLY A 27 -12.32 7.33 24.02
CA GLY A 27 -13.58 6.84 23.47
C GLY A 27 -13.43 5.55 22.65
N SER A 28 -13.38 4.41 23.35
CA SER A 28 -13.94 3.14 22.87
C SER A 28 -13.32 2.48 21.63
N GLY A 29 -12.06 2.06 21.71
CA GLY A 29 -11.46 1.09 20.76
C GLY A 29 -11.40 -0.35 21.26
N ALA A 30 -11.71 -0.60 22.55
CA ALA A 30 -11.52 -1.91 23.18
C ALA A 30 -12.70 -2.88 22.99
N ASP A 31 -13.90 -2.39 22.71
CA ASP A 31 -15.12 -3.22 22.61
C ASP A 31 -15.34 -3.87 21.23
N GLN A 32 -14.48 -3.59 20.23
CA GLN A 32 -14.56 -4.22 18.90
C GLN A 32 -13.67 -5.46 18.72
N LEU A 33 -12.89 -5.83 19.75
CA LEU A 33 -12.19 -7.10 19.80
C LEU A 33 -13.14 -8.14 20.39
N GLY A 34 -14.06 -8.64 19.55
CA GLY A 34 -14.91 -9.77 19.89
C GLY A 34 -14.07 -10.92 20.45
N GLU A 35 -14.58 -11.55 21.51
CA GLU A 35 -13.93 -12.64 22.23
C GLU A 35 -13.43 -13.72 21.26
N LEU A 36 -12.10 -13.93 21.22
CA LEU A 36 -11.45 -14.94 20.39
C LEU A 36 -12.12 -16.30 20.60
N GLY A 37 -12.87 -16.77 19.60
CA GLY A 37 -13.62 -18.03 19.65
C GLY A 37 -15.12 -17.90 19.43
N LYS A 38 -15.72 -16.71 19.58
CA LYS A 38 -17.10 -16.46 19.13
C LYS A 38 -17.08 -16.29 17.61
N GLY A 39 -17.46 -17.34 16.89
CA GLY A 39 -17.67 -17.33 15.44
C GLY A 39 -18.85 -16.44 15.00
N ALA A 40 -18.95 -15.22 15.52
CA ALA A 40 -19.96 -14.24 15.15
C ALA A 40 -19.35 -12.89 14.73
N GLY A 41 -18.02 -12.84 14.58
CA GLY A 41 -17.27 -11.63 14.20
C GLY A 41 -16.39 -11.84 12.97
N LYS A 42 -16.06 -10.71 12.31
CA LYS A 42 -15.10 -10.51 11.21
C LYS A 42 -14.82 -11.73 10.31
N GLY A 43 -15.88 -12.37 9.81
CA GLY A 43 -15.80 -13.23 8.62
C GLY A 43 -16.19 -14.71 8.74
N GLY A 44 -16.69 -15.22 9.88
CA GLY A 44 -17.13 -16.62 9.93
C GLY A 44 -18.26 -16.85 10.91
N GLY A 45 -19.32 -17.52 10.45
CA GLY A 45 -20.45 -17.98 11.27
C GLY A 45 -20.06 -19.03 12.31
N GLY A 46 -20.95 -19.26 13.28
CA GLY A 46 -20.70 -20.04 14.50
C GLY A 46 -20.00 -21.35 14.19
N GLY A 47 -18.73 -21.48 14.61
CA GLY A 47 -17.82 -22.54 14.17
C GLY A 47 -18.10 -23.92 14.77
N GLY A 48 -19.37 -24.32 14.85
CA GLY A 48 -19.83 -25.57 15.43
C GLY A 48 -19.75 -25.62 16.96
N ALA A 49 -20.36 -26.66 17.55
CA ALA A 49 -20.51 -26.81 19.00
C ALA A 49 -19.18 -26.77 19.78
N ILE A 50 -18.05 -27.15 19.16
CA ILE A 50 -16.73 -27.17 19.81
C ILE A 50 -16.13 -25.76 19.95
N ARG A 51 -16.32 -24.91 18.93
CA ARG A 51 -15.85 -23.52 18.94
C ARG A 51 -16.78 -22.63 19.75
N GLU A 52 -18.09 -22.86 19.66
CA GLU A 52 -19.10 -22.16 20.46
C GLU A 52 -19.03 -22.48 21.95
N ALA A 53 -18.63 -23.70 22.31
CA ALA A 53 -18.40 -24.06 23.72
C ALA A 53 -17.23 -23.27 24.36
N GLY A 54 -16.38 -22.59 23.59
CA GLY A 54 -15.39 -21.63 24.11
C GLY A 54 -14.29 -22.22 24.98
N GLY A 55 -14.14 -23.55 25.02
CA GLY A 55 -13.13 -24.25 25.81
C GLY A 55 -11.70 -24.09 25.27
N ALA A 56 -10.70 -24.61 25.99
CA ALA A 56 -9.29 -24.52 25.60
C ALA A 56 -9.01 -25.09 24.18
N PHE A 57 -9.71 -26.16 23.80
CA PHE A 57 -9.63 -26.75 22.46
C PHE A 57 -10.24 -25.84 21.38
N GLY A 58 -11.39 -25.21 21.64
CA GLY A 58 -12.01 -24.26 20.70
C GLY A 58 -11.15 -23.02 20.46
N LYS A 59 -10.49 -22.51 21.51
CA LYS A 59 -9.54 -21.38 21.40
C LYS A 59 -8.29 -21.75 20.59
N LYS A 60 -7.76 -22.96 20.80
CA LYS A 60 -6.61 -23.46 20.03
C LYS A 60 -6.95 -23.63 18.55
N GLN A 61 -8.10 -24.21 18.24
CA GLN A 61 -8.58 -24.39 16.86
C GLN A 61 -8.80 -23.05 16.15
N ALA A 62 -9.41 -22.07 16.82
CA ALA A 62 -9.60 -20.74 16.25
C ALA A 62 -8.27 -20.05 15.91
N ALA A 63 -7.26 -20.17 16.77
CA ALA A 63 -5.93 -19.60 16.53
C ALA A 63 -5.18 -20.31 15.39
N GLU A 64 -5.34 -21.63 15.23
CA GLU A 64 -4.75 -22.38 14.12
C GLU A 64 -5.41 -22.02 12.78
N GLU A 65 -6.73 -21.93 12.74
CA GLU A 65 -7.46 -21.46 11.56
C GLU A 65 -7.08 -20.04 11.17
N GLU A 66 -7.03 -19.10 12.13
CA GLU A 66 -6.63 -17.72 11.86
C GLU A 66 -5.21 -17.63 11.27
N ARG A 67 -4.25 -18.43 11.80
CA ARG A 67 -2.90 -18.50 11.24
C ARG A 67 -2.92 -19.03 9.80
N TYR A 68 -3.65 -20.12 9.55
CA TYR A 68 -3.75 -20.71 8.23
C TYR A 68 -4.33 -19.72 7.20
N PHE A 69 -5.44 -19.06 7.53
CA PHE A 69 -6.05 -18.08 6.63
C PHE A 69 -5.14 -16.88 6.39
N ARG A 70 -4.47 -16.39 7.44
CA ARG A 70 -3.52 -15.28 7.29
C ARG A 70 -2.32 -15.64 6.41
N GLU A 71 -1.83 -16.87 6.49
CA GLU A 71 -0.78 -17.38 5.59
C GLU A 71 -1.31 -17.47 4.15
N LYS A 72 -2.52 -18.00 3.95
CA LYS A 72 -3.13 -18.08 2.61
C LYS A 72 -3.40 -16.72 1.97
N GLU A 73 -3.87 -15.75 2.74
CA GLU A 73 -4.03 -14.37 2.28
C GLU A 73 -2.68 -13.78 1.84
N ARG A 74 -1.62 -14.01 2.62
CA ARG A 74 -0.27 -13.55 2.25
C ARG A 74 0.23 -14.20 0.98
N GLU A 75 0.04 -15.51 0.82
CA GLU A 75 0.41 -16.24 -0.40
C GLU A 75 -0.31 -15.69 -1.64
N GLN A 76 -1.63 -15.46 -1.54
CA GLN A 76 -2.42 -14.90 -2.64
C GLN A 76 -1.95 -13.49 -3.02
N LEU A 77 -1.73 -12.63 -2.01
CA LEU A 77 -1.22 -11.27 -2.25
C LEU A 77 0.18 -11.28 -2.85
N ALA A 78 1.05 -12.20 -2.42
CA ALA A 78 2.38 -12.36 -2.99
C ALA A 78 2.31 -12.82 -4.46
N ALA A 79 1.45 -13.79 -4.77
CA ALA A 79 1.23 -14.25 -6.14
C ALA A 79 0.73 -13.12 -7.05
N LEU A 80 -0.23 -12.32 -6.58
CA LEU A 80 -0.75 -11.18 -7.34
C LEU A 80 0.33 -10.11 -7.60
N ARG A 81 1.15 -9.80 -6.59
CA ARG A 81 2.29 -8.88 -6.74
C ARG A 81 3.29 -9.40 -7.77
N LYS A 82 3.68 -10.68 -7.67
CA LYS A 82 4.62 -11.31 -8.60
C LYS A 82 4.10 -11.27 -10.03
N HIS A 83 2.82 -11.59 -10.24
CA HIS A 83 2.19 -11.51 -11.55
C HIS A 83 2.28 -10.08 -12.13
N HIS A 84 1.98 -9.06 -11.33
CA HIS A 84 2.12 -7.67 -11.81
C HIS A 84 3.57 -7.26 -12.10
N GLU A 85 4.54 -7.75 -11.31
CA GLU A 85 5.96 -7.53 -11.59
C GLU A 85 6.39 -8.18 -12.93
N GLU A 86 5.91 -9.39 -13.20
CA GLU A 86 6.16 -10.11 -14.46
C GLU A 86 5.58 -9.36 -15.67
N GLU A 87 4.34 -8.85 -15.57
CA GLU A 87 3.70 -8.06 -16.62
C GLU A 87 4.43 -6.73 -16.88
N ILE A 88 4.86 -6.05 -15.82
CA ILE A 88 5.67 -4.83 -15.95
C ILE A 88 6.96 -5.13 -16.71
N HIS A 89 7.67 -6.20 -16.35
CA HIS A 89 8.90 -6.58 -17.01
C HIS A 89 8.69 -7.02 -18.47
N HIS A 90 7.57 -7.70 -18.75
CA HIS A 90 7.18 -8.03 -20.13
C HIS A 90 7.03 -6.76 -20.98
N HIS A 91 6.24 -5.80 -20.50
CA HIS A 91 6.02 -4.54 -21.22
C HIS A 91 7.28 -3.69 -21.34
N GLN A 92 8.18 -3.71 -20.34
CA GLN A 92 9.48 -3.06 -20.46
C GLN A 92 10.31 -3.61 -21.63
N LYS A 93 10.32 -4.94 -21.82
CA LYS A 93 11.00 -5.58 -22.95
C LYS A 93 10.37 -5.23 -24.29
N GLU A 94 9.04 -5.17 -24.35
CA GLU A 94 8.32 -4.75 -25.57
C GLU A 94 8.65 -3.31 -25.94
N ILE A 95 8.66 -2.40 -24.96
CA ILE A 95 9.06 -1.00 -25.15
C ILE A 95 10.49 -0.92 -25.70
N GLU A 96 11.44 -1.66 -25.11
CA GLU A 96 12.83 -1.67 -25.57
C GLU A 96 12.94 -2.15 -27.03
N ARG A 97 12.19 -3.20 -27.39
CA ARG A 97 12.15 -3.70 -28.77
C ARG A 97 11.61 -2.64 -29.73
N LEU A 98 10.49 -2.01 -29.39
CA LEU A 98 9.87 -0.97 -30.22
C LEU A 98 10.77 0.26 -30.36
N GLN A 99 11.46 0.65 -29.29
CA GLN A 99 12.46 1.72 -29.35
C GLN A 99 13.60 1.40 -30.33
N LYS A 100 14.11 0.15 -30.33
CA LYS A 100 15.12 -0.27 -31.32
C LYS A 100 14.60 -0.22 -32.75
N GLU A 101 13.34 -0.59 -32.99
CA GLU A 101 12.71 -0.49 -34.30
C GLU A 101 12.56 0.97 -34.74
N ILE A 102 12.12 1.86 -33.84
CA ILE A 102 12.05 3.30 -34.09
C ILE A 102 13.43 3.86 -34.48
N GLU A 103 14.49 3.52 -33.73
CA GLU A 103 15.85 3.99 -34.04
C GLU A 103 16.35 3.48 -35.39
N ARG A 104 16.04 2.23 -35.75
CA ARG A 104 16.35 1.70 -37.10
C ARG A 104 15.65 2.50 -38.19
N HIS A 105 14.38 2.87 -37.99
CA HIS A 105 13.64 3.69 -38.96
C HIS A 105 14.18 5.11 -39.04
N LYS A 106 14.51 5.74 -37.91
CA LYS A 106 15.18 7.05 -37.88
C LYS A 106 16.48 7.03 -38.66
N TYR A 107 17.31 6.01 -38.47
CA TYR A 107 18.56 5.85 -39.22
C TYR A 107 18.32 5.73 -40.74
N LYS A 108 17.35 4.91 -41.17
CA LYS A 108 16.99 4.77 -42.58
C LYS A 108 16.53 6.09 -43.19
N ILE A 109 15.69 6.85 -42.48
CA ILE A 109 15.23 8.17 -42.93
C ILE A 109 16.40 9.14 -43.05
N LYS A 110 17.31 9.16 -42.07
CA LYS A 110 18.51 10.00 -42.13
C LYS A 110 19.35 9.66 -43.35
N LYS A 111 19.64 8.38 -43.58
CA LYS A 111 20.42 7.93 -44.74
C LYS A 111 19.79 8.39 -46.07
N LEU A 112 18.48 8.20 -46.22
CA LEU A 112 17.77 8.64 -47.43
C LEU A 112 17.80 10.16 -47.63
N LYS A 113 17.89 10.95 -46.56
CA LYS A 113 18.02 12.43 -46.65
C LYS A 113 19.43 12.89 -46.97
N ASP A 114 20.45 12.15 -46.54
CA ASP A 114 21.86 12.49 -46.78
C ASP A 114 22.29 12.10 -48.21
N ASP A 115 21.51 11.24 -48.89
CA ASP A 115 21.74 10.78 -50.27
C ASP A 115 21.06 11.69 -51.35
N ASP A 116 20.31 12.74 -50.94
CA ASP A 116 19.68 13.79 -51.80
C ASP A 116 20.49 15.10 -51.77
#